data_AF-A0A956NJ94-F1
#
_entry.id   AF-A0A956NJ94-F1
#
_cell.length_a   1.000
_cell.length_b   1.000
_cell.length_c   1.000
_cell.angle_alpha   90.00
_cell.angle_beta   90.00
_cell.angle_gamma   90.00
#
_symmetry.space_group_name_H-M   'P 1'
#
loop_
_entity.id
_entity.type
_entity.pdbx_description
1 polymer ?
#
loop_
_entity_poly.entity_id
_entity_poly.type
_entity_poly.pdbx_seq_one_letter_code
_entity_poly.pdbx_strand_id
1 'polypeptide(L)'
;PVLESPNLLETTVAGHISTYSRTRYSAERTESTNGKDYDGKITVAPLIPADATLRKVGGTGYETWTDDGEGNGVNWDLDSDYYTDYNEVGQWRVETIAPTSLNTDFVHAIWVGRPGQTMPEATAIEDESVVGCEIDGVGVYVFARTDEFQDRIDYQFQGSLMMPHVIEGLLPQTLYAVSVAGQDRILRTSEVGGMTFDAAGPGVVTVRLADVASQ
;
A
#
# COMPACT_ATOMS: atom_id res chain seq x y z
N PRO A 1 -2.13 -16.83 -4.54
CA PRO A 1 -2.21 -15.47 -5.13
C PRO A 1 -2.45 -15.51 -6.65
N VAL A 2 -3.36 -14.67 -7.10
CA VAL A 2 -3.74 -14.44 -8.51
C VAL A 2 -3.38 -13.00 -8.84
N LEU A 3 -2.64 -12.79 -9.93
CA LEU A 3 -2.31 -11.46 -10.46
C LEU A 3 -3.41 -11.03 -11.43
N GLU A 4 -3.86 -9.79 -11.33
CA GLU A 4 -4.86 -9.21 -12.25
C GLU A 4 -4.12 -8.69 -13.48
N SER A 5 -4.45 -9.15 -14.70
CA SER A 5 -3.76 -8.73 -15.94
C SER A 5 -2.23 -8.84 -15.93
N PRO A 6 -1.65 -10.01 -15.58
CA PRO A 6 -0.21 -10.15 -15.46
C PRO A 6 0.50 -10.02 -16.82
N ASN A 7 1.55 -9.21 -16.88
CA ASN A 7 2.53 -9.26 -17.95
C ASN A 7 3.79 -9.95 -17.42
N LEU A 8 4.00 -11.20 -17.82
CA LEU A 8 5.16 -12.00 -17.42
C LEU A 8 6.44 -11.42 -18.02
N LEU A 9 7.41 -11.11 -17.16
CA LEU A 9 8.73 -10.62 -17.57
C LEU A 9 9.74 -11.76 -17.62
N GLU A 10 9.72 -12.63 -16.60
CA GLU A 10 10.71 -13.71 -16.45
C GLU A 10 10.14 -14.90 -15.68
N THR A 11 10.66 -16.10 -15.95
CA THR A 11 10.46 -17.28 -15.10
C THR A 11 11.81 -17.85 -14.69
N THR A 12 12.12 -17.78 -13.41
CA THR A 12 13.37 -18.27 -12.82
C THR A 12 13.27 -19.76 -12.51
N VAL A 13 12.13 -20.20 -11.96
CA VAL A 13 11.84 -21.61 -11.69
C VAL A 13 10.43 -21.92 -12.19
N ALA A 14 10.33 -22.80 -13.18
CA ALA A 14 9.07 -23.16 -13.81
C ALA A 14 8.03 -23.64 -12.79
N GLY A 15 6.89 -22.94 -12.74
CA GLY A 15 5.78 -23.27 -11.84
C GLY A 15 5.91 -22.73 -10.41
N HIS A 16 7.04 -22.13 -10.04
CA HIS A 16 7.33 -21.74 -8.65
C HIS A 16 7.77 -20.29 -8.50
N ILE A 17 8.60 -19.78 -9.42
CA ILE A 17 9.17 -18.44 -9.34
C ILE A 17 9.04 -17.74 -10.68
N SER A 18 8.21 -16.69 -10.70
CA SER A 18 7.97 -15.87 -11.88
C SER A 18 7.91 -14.39 -11.49
N THR A 19 8.47 -13.55 -12.36
CA THR A 19 8.49 -12.09 -12.21
C THR A 19 7.58 -11.46 -13.26
N TYR A 20 6.80 -10.47 -12.84
CA TYR A 20 5.78 -9.80 -13.64
C TYR A 20 5.95 -8.28 -13.55
N SER A 21 5.42 -7.56 -14.53
CA SER A 21 5.21 -6.12 -14.34
C SER A 21 4.27 -5.87 -13.17
N ARG A 22 4.43 -4.72 -12.51
CA ARG A 22 3.52 -4.33 -11.43
C ARG A 22 2.05 -4.40 -11.87
N THR A 23 1.25 -5.01 -11.02
CA THR A 23 -0.21 -5.05 -11.16
C THR A 23 -0.85 -5.34 -9.80
N ARG A 24 -2.18 -5.34 -9.72
CA ARG A 24 -2.90 -5.83 -8.55
C ARG A 24 -2.77 -7.33 -8.41
N TYR A 25 -2.80 -7.81 -7.17
CA TYR A 25 -2.93 -9.23 -6.90
C TYR A 25 -3.89 -9.48 -5.75
N SER A 26 -4.49 -10.66 -5.74
CA SER A 26 -5.34 -11.09 -4.65
C SER A 26 -5.04 -12.51 -4.20
N ALA A 27 -5.36 -12.82 -2.96
CA ALA A 27 -5.51 -14.18 -2.49
C ALA A 27 -6.91 -14.33 -1.90
N GLU A 28 -7.61 -15.36 -2.31
CA GLU A 28 -8.92 -15.71 -1.75
C GLU A 28 -8.92 -17.16 -1.31
N ARG A 29 -9.72 -17.46 -0.28
CA ARG A 29 -9.93 -18.80 0.24
C ARG A 29 -11.41 -18.96 0.55
N THR A 30 -12.02 -20.00 -0.03
CA THR A 30 -13.42 -20.36 0.13
C THR A 30 -13.52 -21.87 0.39
N GLU A 31 -13.29 -22.27 1.63
CA GLU A 31 -13.36 -23.69 2.02
C GLU A 31 -13.61 -23.88 3.51
N SER A 32 -14.11 -25.06 3.89
CA SER A 32 -14.24 -25.48 5.28
C SER A 32 -13.12 -26.47 5.62
N THR A 33 -12.32 -26.21 6.65
CA THR A 33 -11.25 -27.13 7.09
C THR A 33 -11.29 -27.25 8.62
N ASN A 34 -11.31 -28.48 9.13
CA ASN A 34 -11.35 -28.76 10.57
C ASN A 34 -12.50 -28.05 11.32
N GLY A 35 -13.66 -27.91 10.66
CA GLY A 35 -14.83 -27.21 11.21
C GLY A 35 -14.72 -25.68 11.25
N LYS A 36 -13.69 -25.10 10.62
CA LYS A 36 -13.55 -23.66 10.40
C LYS A 36 -13.88 -23.34 8.94
N ASP A 37 -14.74 -22.35 8.74
CA ASP A 37 -15.05 -21.82 7.41
C ASP A 37 -14.11 -20.65 7.09
N TYR A 38 -13.40 -20.76 5.98
CA TYR A 38 -12.59 -19.69 5.40
C TYR A 38 -13.37 -19.08 4.24
N ASP A 39 -13.68 -17.79 4.35
CA ASP A 39 -14.42 -17.03 3.33
C ASP A 39 -13.83 -15.60 3.23
N GLY A 40 -12.53 -15.53 2.94
CA GLY A 40 -11.77 -14.28 2.96
C GLY A 40 -11.06 -14.01 1.65
N LYS A 41 -10.96 -12.73 1.30
CA LYS A 41 -10.13 -12.23 0.19
C LYS A 41 -9.30 -11.05 0.66
N ILE A 42 -8.02 -11.06 0.32
CA ILE A 42 -7.14 -9.90 0.38
C ILE A 42 -6.75 -9.51 -1.03
N THR A 43 -6.91 -8.24 -1.36
CA THR A 43 -6.40 -7.63 -2.61
C THR A 43 -5.36 -6.59 -2.24
N VAL A 44 -4.26 -6.56 -3.00
CA VAL A 44 -3.18 -5.60 -2.81
C VAL A 44 -2.92 -4.89 -4.13
N ALA A 45 -2.92 -3.56 -4.08
CA ALA A 45 -2.46 -2.69 -5.15
C ALA A 45 -1.10 -2.08 -4.75
N PRO A 46 0.02 -2.57 -5.31
CA PRO A 46 1.31 -1.88 -5.20
C PRO A 46 1.26 -0.59 -6.05
N LEU A 47 1.48 0.55 -5.41
CA LEU A 47 1.31 1.89 -5.99
C LEU A 47 2.61 2.66 -6.15
N ILE A 48 3.62 2.41 -5.31
CA ILE A 48 4.96 3.00 -5.40
C ILE A 48 6.02 1.90 -5.12
N PRO A 49 7.14 1.87 -5.86
CA PRO A 49 7.45 2.71 -7.02
C PRO A 49 6.64 2.31 -8.28
N ALA A 50 6.47 3.25 -9.20
CA ALA A 50 5.68 3.11 -10.43
C ALA A 50 6.12 1.93 -11.32
N ASP A 51 7.43 1.71 -11.35
CA ASP A 51 8.17 0.77 -12.17
C ASP A 51 8.64 -0.46 -11.39
N ALA A 52 8.08 -0.70 -10.19
CA ALA A 52 8.31 -1.93 -9.45
C ALA A 52 7.98 -3.17 -10.31
N THR A 53 8.55 -4.30 -9.92
CA THR A 53 8.13 -5.61 -10.42
C THR A 53 7.52 -6.43 -9.30
N LEU A 54 6.76 -7.46 -9.67
CA LEU A 54 6.21 -8.42 -8.72
C LEU A 54 6.81 -9.80 -8.96
N ARG A 55 7.46 -10.35 -7.95
CA ARG A 55 7.95 -11.74 -7.97
C ARG A 55 7.02 -12.62 -7.15
N LYS A 56 6.39 -13.59 -7.80
CA LYS A 56 5.57 -14.61 -7.13
C LYS A 56 6.47 -15.81 -6.84
N VAL A 57 6.56 -16.19 -5.56
CA VAL A 57 7.41 -17.29 -5.08
C VAL A 57 6.58 -18.26 -4.28
N GLY A 58 6.68 -19.56 -4.57
CA GLY A 58 6.04 -20.59 -3.77
C GLY A 58 5.61 -21.84 -4.53
N GLY A 59 4.62 -22.52 -3.98
CA GLY A 59 4.18 -23.85 -4.40
C GLY A 59 4.94 -24.96 -3.68
N THR A 60 4.54 -26.20 -3.93
CA THR A 60 5.10 -27.38 -3.26
C THR A 60 6.61 -27.47 -3.41
N GLY A 61 7.35 -27.45 -2.30
CA GLY A 61 8.81 -27.48 -2.26
C GLY A 61 9.50 -26.12 -2.39
N TYR A 62 8.73 -25.02 -2.32
CA TYR A 62 9.20 -23.63 -2.44
C TYR A 62 8.54 -22.68 -1.43
N GLU A 63 7.80 -23.22 -0.45
CA GLU A 63 7.06 -22.46 0.55
C GLU A 63 7.97 -21.56 1.40
N THR A 64 9.19 -22.02 1.67
CA THR A 64 10.23 -21.35 2.48
C THR A 64 11.46 -20.99 1.65
N TRP A 65 11.28 -20.88 0.33
CA TRP A 65 12.37 -20.59 -0.60
C TRP A 65 13.11 -19.30 -0.25
N THR A 66 14.43 -19.39 -0.05
CA THR A 66 15.33 -18.28 0.20
C THR A 66 16.41 -18.25 -0.88
N ASP A 67 16.52 -17.17 -1.64
CA ASP A 67 17.53 -17.01 -2.70
C ASP A 67 18.33 -15.71 -2.57
N ASP A 68 19.30 -15.59 -3.47
CA ASP A 68 20.16 -14.43 -3.69
C ASP A 68 19.52 -13.37 -4.61
N GLY A 69 18.23 -13.50 -4.96
CA GLY A 69 17.56 -12.67 -5.96
C GLY A 69 17.73 -13.16 -7.40
N GLU A 70 18.72 -14.00 -7.70
CA GLU A 70 18.97 -14.59 -9.03
C GLU A 70 18.30 -15.97 -9.19
N GLY A 71 17.65 -16.46 -8.13
CA GLY A 71 17.01 -17.77 -8.11
C GLY A 71 17.94 -18.92 -7.75
N ASN A 72 19.15 -18.65 -7.27
CA ASN A 72 20.06 -19.68 -6.75
C ASN A 72 19.79 -19.90 -5.26
N GLY A 73 18.58 -20.32 -4.93
CA GLY A 73 18.11 -20.47 -3.55
C GLY A 73 18.03 -21.90 -3.03
N VAL A 74 17.52 -22.01 -1.80
CA VAL A 74 17.19 -23.26 -1.14
C VAL A 74 15.82 -23.15 -0.48
N ASN A 75 15.05 -24.24 -0.52
CA ASN A 75 13.84 -24.38 0.29
C ASN A 75 14.23 -24.99 1.65
N TRP A 76 13.95 -24.28 2.73
CA TRP A 76 14.28 -24.76 4.07
C TRP A 76 13.20 -25.72 4.58
N ASP A 77 13.63 -26.88 5.07
CA ASP A 77 12.70 -27.82 5.69
C ASP A 77 11.97 -27.15 6.86
N LEU A 78 10.63 -27.24 6.83
CA LEU A 78 9.81 -26.83 7.95
C LEU A 78 9.90 -27.93 9.01
N ASP A 79 10.26 -27.56 10.23
CA ASP A 79 10.21 -28.50 11.35
C ASP A 79 8.75 -28.93 11.57
N SER A 80 8.50 -30.23 11.42
CA SER A 80 7.16 -30.81 11.45
C SER A 80 6.45 -30.62 12.78
N ASP A 81 7.19 -30.30 13.85
CA ASP A 81 6.66 -30.18 15.20
C ASP A 81 6.07 -28.79 15.49
N TYR A 82 6.37 -27.77 14.66
CA TYR A 82 5.95 -26.39 14.92
C TYR A 82 4.55 -26.03 14.41
N TYR A 83 4.01 -26.81 13.47
CA TYR A 83 2.78 -26.44 12.77
C TYR A 83 1.68 -27.47 12.98
N THR A 84 0.70 -27.13 13.82
CA THR A 84 -0.50 -27.94 14.03
C THR A 84 -1.48 -27.88 12.85
N ASP A 85 -1.36 -26.84 12.02
CA ASP A 85 -2.12 -26.67 10.78
C ASP A 85 -1.19 -26.19 9.66
N TYR A 86 -0.80 -27.11 8.78
CA TYR A 86 0.06 -26.81 7.63
C TYR A 86 -0.55 -25.76 6.69
N ASN A 87 -1.86 -25.50 6.76
CA ASN A 87 -2.51 -24.49 5.92
C ASN A 87 -2.17 -23.06 6.35
N GLU A 88 -1.71 -22.84 7.60
CA GLU A 88 -1.40 -21.50 8.11
C GLU A 88 0.05 -21.09 7.84
N VAL A 89 0.93 -22.03 7.46
CA VAL A 89 2.34 -21.73 7.11
C VAL A 89 2.43 -20.93 5.80
N GLY A 90 1.41 -21.04 4.96
CA GLY A 90 1.37 -20.44 3.63
C GLY A 90 2.22 -21.22 2.63
N GLN A 91 1.80 -21.17 1.37
CA GLN A 91 2.52 -21.82 0.27
C GLN A 91 3.10 -20.83 -0.73
N TRP A 92 2.73 -19.55 -0.62
CA TRP A 92 3.02 -18.56 -1.62
C TRP A 92 3.22 -17.20 -0.99
N ARG A 93 4.15 -16.43 -1.54
CA ARG A 93 4.31 -15.00 -1.28
C ARG A 93 4.41 -14.23 -2.59
N VAL A 94 4.19 -12.92 -2.48
CA VAL A 94 4.44 -11.95 -3.54
C VAL A 94 5.42 -10.94 -2.99
N GLU A 95 6.48 -10.71 -3.73
CA GLU A 95 7.52 -9.74 -3.40
C GLU A 95 7.38 -8.55 -4.34
N THR A 96 7.37 -7.33 -3.79
CA THR A 96 7.42 -6.10 -4.59
C THR A 96 8.87 -5.64 -4.63
N ILE A 97 9.44 -5.57 -5.84
CA ILE A 97 10.87 -5.32 -6.03
C ILE A 97 11.02 -3.98 -6.75
N ALA A 98 11.75 -3.06 -6.13
CA ALA A 98 12.12 -1.80 -6.74
C ALA A 98 13.20 -2.01 -7.83
N PRO A 99 13.23 -1.18 -8.90
CA PRO A 99 14.14 -1.43 -10.01
C PRO A 99 15.62 -1.25 -9.65
N THR A 100 15.99 -0.19 -8.93
CA THR A 100 17.42 0.16 -8.78
C THR A 100 17.83 0.93 -7.52
N SER A 101 16.94 1.35 -6.62
CA SER A 101 17.33 2.16 -5.44
C SER A 101 17.10 1.42 -4.10
N LEU A 102 18.09 1.50 -3.22
CA LEU A 102 17.98 1.05 -1.82
C LEU A 102 17.13 2.01 -0.97
N ASN A 103 16.97 3.26 -1.43
CA ASN A 103 16.10 4.26 -0.81
C ASN A 103 14.93 4.52 -1.75
N THR A 104 13.88 3.71 -1.63
CA THR A 104 12.59 3.98 -2.23
C THR A 104 11.50 3.75 -1.21
N ASP A 105 10.43 4.52 -1.33
CA ASP A 105 9.21 4.25 -0.60
C ASP A 105 8.46 3.11 -1.27
N PHE A 106 7.73 2.35 -0.46
CA PHE A 106 6.77 1.37 -0.93
C PHE A 106 5.41 1.78 -0.39
N VAL A 107 4.48 2.05 -1.31
CA VAL A 107 3.09 2.30 -0.97
C VAL A 107 2.24 1.20 -1.55
N HIS A 108 1.51 0.52 -0.67
CA HIS A 108 0.55 -0.52 -1.02
C HIS A 108 -0.82 -0.14 -0.44
N ALA A 109 -1.84 -0.17 -1.28
CA ALA A 109 -3.22 -0.17 -0.80
C ALA A 109 -3.69 -1.62 -0.62
N ILE A 110 -4.14 -1.95 0.59
CA ILE A 110 -4.59 -3.30 0.95
C ILE A 110 -6.08 -3.26 1.25
N TRP A 111 -6.84 -4.11 0.56
CA TRP A 111 -8.28 -4.27 0.74
C TRP A 111 -8.60 -5.66 1.25
N VAL A 112 -9.29 -5.72 2.40
CA VAL A 112 -9.79 -6.98 2.97
C VAL A 112 -11.28 -7.05 2.70
N GLY A 113 -11.71 -8.12 2.03
CA GLY A 113 -13.08 -8.34 1.66
C GLY A 113 -13.46 -9.81 1.65
N ARG A 114 -14.61 -10.10 1.04
CA ARG A 114 -15.09 -11.46 0.78
C ARG A 114 -14.72 -11.92 -0.64
N PRO A 115 -14.71 -13.24 -0.91
CA PRO A 115 -14.62 -13.77 -2.26
C PRO A 115 -15.62 -13.11 -3.22
N GLY A 116 -15.16 -12.82 -4.43
CA GLY A 116 -15.94 -12.08 -5.43
C GLY A 116 -16.05 -10.56 -5.23
N GLN A 117 -15.68 -10.01 -4.07
CA GLN A 117 -15.58 -8.55 -3.92
C GLN A 117 -14.36 -8.00 -4.67
N THR A 118 -14.51 -6.80 -5.22
CA THR A 118 -13.45 -6.09 -5.95
C THR A 118 -13.00 -4.90 -5.12
N MET A 119 -11.68 -4.69 -5.07
CA MET A 119 -11.08 -3.52 -4.43
C MET A 119 -11.41 -2.27 -5.28
N PRO A 120 -11.82 -1.15 -4.67
CA PRO A 120 -11.93 0.13 -5.37
C PRO A 120 -10.60 0.52 -6.03
N GLU A 121 -10.65 1.27 -7.13
CA GLU A 121 -9.43 1.75 -7.78
C GLU A 121 -8.59 2.58 -6.80
N ALA A 122 -7.29 2.34 -6.81
CA ALA A 122 -6.34 3.05 -5.98
C ALA A 122 -5.26 3.69 -6.85
N THR A 123 -4.91 4.94 -6.56
CA THR A 123 -3.89 5.69 -7.30
C THR A 123 -2.83 6.20 -6.35
N ALA A 124 -1.59 6.26 -6.82
CA ALA A 124 -0.47 6.77 -6.04
C ALA A 124 -0.57 8.29 -5.91
N ILE A 125 -0.20 8.81 -4.74
CA ILE A 125 0.17 10.21 -4.54
C ILE A 125 1.67 10.19 -4.29
N GLU A 126 2.41 10.84 -5.19
CA GLU A 126 3.87 10.82 -5.19
C GLU A 126 4.35 12.22 -5.59
N ASP A 127 4.94 12.92 -4.63
CA ASP A 127 5.61 14.21 -4.83
C ASP A 127 6.97 14.20 -4.10
N GLU A 128 7.72 15.29 -4.15
CA GLU A 128 9.06 15.40 -3.54
C GLU A 128 9.03 15.23 -2.02
N SER A 129 8.04 15.82 -1.33
CA SER A 129 7.96 15.82 0.14
C SER A 129 6.97 14.80 0.70
N VAL A 130 6.13 14.18 -0.14
CA VAL A 130 5.06 13.28 0.30
C VAL A 130 4.90 12.02 -0.54
N VAL A 131 4.40 10.99 0.11
CA VAL A 131 3.89 9.75 -0.49
C VAL A 131 2.52 9.42 0.05
N GLY A 132 1.75 8.65 -0.70
CA GLY A 132 0.41 8.29 -0.28
C GLY A 132 -0.39 7.59 -1.35
N CYS A 133 -1.69 7.52 -1.12
CA CYS A 133 -2.63 7.01 -2.09
C CYS A 133 -4.01 7.64 -1.94
N GLU A 134 -4.74 7.63 -3.05
CA GLU A 134 -6.17 7.81 -3.09
C GLU A 134 -6.81 6.45 -3.36
N ILE A 135 -7.86 6.11 -2.62
CA ILE A 135 -8.70 4.93 -2.86
C ILE A 135 -10.12 5.45 -3.16
N ASP A 136 -10.61 5.20 -4.37
CA ASP A 136 -11.87 5.77 -4.86
C ASP A 136 -13.05 5.43 -3.95
N GLY A 137 -13.78 6.47 -3.54
CA GLY A 137 -14.91 6.37 -2.61
C GLY A 137 -14.56 6.02 -1.16
N VAL A 138 -13.28 5.88 -0.81
CA VAL A 138 -12.81 5.51 0.54
C VAL A 138 -12.09 6.67 1.22
N GLY A 139 -11.06 7.22 0.59
CA GLY A 139 -10.25 8.26 1.23
C GLY A 139 -8.93 8.56 0.52
N VAL A 140 -8.29 9.63 0.98
CA VAL A 140 -6.96 10.08 0.55
C VAL A 140 -6.02 10.03 1.76
N TYR A 141 -4.90 9.34 1.62
CA TYR A 141 -3.93 9.10 2.68
C TYR A 141 -2.58 9.63 2.23
N VAL A 142 -2.01 10.58 2.98
CA VAL A 142 -0.76 11.28 2.63
C VAL A 142 0.18 11.27 3.83
N PHE A 143 1.44 10.98 3.58
CA PHE A 143 2.50 10.87 4.57
C PHE A 143 3.69 11.72 4.10
N ALA A 144 4.30 12.47 5.01
CA ALA A 144 5.61 13.05 4.76
C ALA A 144 6.65 11.95 4.45
N ARG A 145 7.53 12.18 3.48
CA ARG A 145 8.60 11.21 3.13
C ARG A 145 9.72 11.13 4.16
N THR A 146 9.92 12.20 4.92
CA THR A 146 11.01 12.28 5.91
C THR A 146 10.49 11.95 7.30
N ASP A 147 11.38 11.46 8.16
CA ASP A 147 11.10 11.31 9.59
C ASP A 147 10.93 12.66 10.34
N GLU A 148 11.17 13.78 9.65
CA GLU A 148 10.97 15.13 10.16
C GLU A 148 9.55 15.64 9.89
N PHE A 149 9.01 16.37 10.87
CA PHE A 149 7.73 17.04 10.71
C PHE A 149 7.82 18.17 9.68
N GLN A 150 6.80 18.27 8.83
CA GLN A 150 6.71 19.24 7.75
C GLN A 150 5.91 20.48 8.18
N ASP A 151 6.42 21.67 7.88
CA ASP A 151 5.67 22.93 8.00
C ASP A 151 4.74 23.17 6.80
N ARG A 152 4.90 22.38 5.74
CA ARG A 152 4.13 22.43 4.50
C ARG A 152 4.04 21.07 3.81
N ILE A 153 2.82 20.73 3.37
CA ILE A 153 2.54 19.59 2.51
C ILE A 153 1.68 20.06 1.33
N ASP A 154 2.10 19.72 0.12
CA ASP A 154 1.32 19.90 -1.11
C ASP A 154 1.08 18.53 -1.75
N TYR A 155 -0.11 18.27 -2.26
CA TYR A 155 -0.41 17.07 -3.04
C TYR A 155 -1.57 17.29 -4.00
N GLN A 156 -1.67 16.40 -5.00
CA GLN A 156 -2.78 16.34 -5.93
C GLN A 156 -3.62 15.09 -5.69
N PHE A 157 -4.93 15.21 -5.87
CA PHE A 157 -5.86 14.08 -5.86
C PHE A 157 -6.91 14.24 -6.96
N GLN A 158 -7.53 13.13 -7.38
CA GLN A 158 -8.45 13.05 -8.52
C GLN A 158 -9.92 12.84 -8.10
N GLY A 159 -10.17 12.60 -6.83
CA GLY A 159 -11.46 12.19 -6.29
C GLY A 159 -12.63 13.10 -6.63
N SER A 160 -13.73 12.51 -7.09
CA SER A 160 -14.94 13.26 -7.49
C SER A 160 -15.94 13.46 -6.35
N LEU A 161 -15.89 12.61 -5.32
CA LEU A 161 -16.78 12.62 -4.18
C LEU A 161 -16.14 13.33 -2.98
N MET A 162 -16.97 13.71 -2.01
CA MET A 162 -16.47 14.11 -0.69
C MET A 162 -15.81 12.89 -0.04
N MET A 163 -14.52 12.98 0.23
CA MET A 163 -13.73 11.89 0.83
C MET A 163 -12.93 12.42 2.02
N PRO A 164 -12.68 11.56 3.03
CA PRO A 164 -11.78 11.90 4.11
C PRO A 164 -10.35 11.93 3.60
N HIS A 165 -9.64 13.01 3.94
CA HIS A 165 -8.21 13.12 3.83
C HIS A 165 -7.59 12.85 5.21
N VAL A 166 -6.56 12.03 5.23
CA VAL A 166 -5.72 11.76 6.40
C VAL A 166 -4.29 12.11 6.02
N ILE A 167 -3.70 13.04 6.75
CA ILE A 167 -2.35 13.55 6.51
C ILE A 167 -1.53 13.31 7.76
N GLU A 168 -0.36 12.70 7.62
CA GLU A 168 0.59 12.45 8.70
C GLU A 168 1.95 13.11 8.41
N GLY A 169 2.70 13.40 9.48
CA GLY A 169 4.02 14.03 9.39
C GLY A 169 4.00 15.55 9.42
N LEU A 170 2.95 16.18 9.96
CA LEU A 170 2.91 17.62 10.23
C LEU A 170 3.39 17.94 11.65
N LEU A 171 3.75 19.20 11.95
CA LEU A 171 4.12 19.60 13.30
C LEU A 171 2.98 19.34 14.29
N PRO A 172 3.22 18.67 15.44
CA PRO A 172 2.17 18.38 16.43
C PRO A 172 1.52 19.62 17.02
N GLN A 173 0.24 19.51 17.39
CA GLN A 173 -0.55 20.55 18.09
C GLN A 173 -0.48 21.94 17.44
N THR A 174 -0.24 22.01 16.13
CA THR A 174 0.05 23.24 15.39
C THR A 174 -1.12 23.61 14.49
N LEU A 175 -1.34 24.91 14.29
CA LEU A 175 -2.39 25.41 13.39
C LEU A 175 -1.85 25.51 11.96
N TYR A 176 -2.60 24.92 11.03
CA TYR A 176 -2.32 24.96 9.60
C TYR A 176 -3.49 25.60 8.85
N ALA A 177 -3.16 26.39 7.83
CA ALA A 177 -4.08 26.76 6.77
C ALA A 177 -4.10 25.64 5.72
N VAL A 178 -5.27 25.04 5.54
CA VAL A 178 -5.55 24.04 4.52
C VAL A 178 -6.35 24.68 3.41
N SER A 179 -5.79 24.70 2.21
CA SER A 179 -6.43 25.21 0.99
C SER A 179 -6.81 24.04 0.09
N VAL A 180 -8.10 23.94 -0.25
CA VAL A 180 -8.60 22.96 -1.24
C VAL A 180 -9.54 23.67 -2.20
N ALA A 181 -9.27 23.58 -3.51
CA ALA A 181 -10.07 24.24 -4.54
C ALA A 181 -10.33 25.74 -4.26
N GLY A 182 -9.33 26.43 -3.69
CA GLY A 182 -9.41 27.86 -3.32
C GLY A 182 -10.21 28.17 -2.06
N GLN A 183 -10.68 27.16 -1.33
CA GLN A 183 -11.29 27.33 -0.01
C GLN A 183 -10.25 27.08 1.08
N ASP A 184 -10.02 28.10 1.90
CA ASP A 184 -9.09 28.03 3.03
C ASP A 184 -9.84 27.75 4.33
N ARG A 185 -9.28 26.86 5.15
CA ARG A 185 -9.73 26.57 6.52
C ARG A 185 -8.52 26.45 7.44
N ILE A 186 -8.70 26.83 8.70
CA ILE A 186 -7.67 26.65 9.72
C ILE A 186 -7.98 25.39 10.52
N LEU A 187 -7.05 24.45 10.51
CA LEU A 187 -7.15 23.17 11.22
C LEU A 187 -5.98 23.01 12.17
N ARG A 188 -6.19 22.26 13.26
CA ARG A 188 -5.14 21.90 14.22
C ARG A 188 -4.74 20.45 14.01
N THR A 189 -3.44 20.18 14.01
CA THR A 189 -2.90 18.81 14.01
C THR A 189 -3.05 18.15 15.38
N SER A 190 -3.03 16.82 15.41
CA SER A 190 -3.05 16.01 16.62
C SER A 190 -1.74 16.10 17.42
N GLU A 191 -1.67 15.40 18.55
CA GLU A 191 -0.44 15.26 19.36
C GLU A 191 0.71 14.55 18.63
N VAL A 192 0.40 13.82 17.57
CA VAL A 192 1.39 13.05 16.79
C VAL A 192 1.64 13.64 15.40
N GLY A 193 1.08 14.81 15.10
CA GLY A 193 1.28 15.44 13.79
C GLY A 193 0.33 14.99 12.68
N GLY A 194 -0.79 14.36 13.05
CA GLY A 194 -1.83 13.93 12.13
C GLY A 194 -2.91 15.00 11.92
N MET A 195 -3.53 15.04 10.75
CA MET A 195 -4.65 15.90 10.41
C MET A 195 -5.69 15.14 9.59
N THR A 196 -6.96 15.35 9.89
CA THR A 196 -8.06 14.84 9.07
C THR A 196 -9.02 15.94 8.66
N PHE A 197 -9.56 15.83 7.44
CA PHE A 197 -10.64 16.68 6.95
C PHE A 197 -11.31 16.06 5.74
N ASP A 198 -12.54 16.49 5.43
CA ASP A 198 -13.20 16.09 4.19
C ASP A 198 -12.98 17.12 3.09
N ALA A 199 -12.78 16.67 1.86
CA ALA A 199 -12.84 17.52 0.67
C ALA A 199 -13.40 16.74 -0.54
N ALA A 200 -13.87 17.49 -1.53
CA ALA A 200 -14.45 16.93 -2.74
C ALA A 200 -13.81 17.53 -3.99
N GLY A 201 -13.82 16.76 -5.07
CA GLY A 201 -13.40 17.18 -6.40
C GLY A 201 -11.88 17.11 -6.61
N PRO A 202 -11.41 16.91 -7.84
CA PRO A 202 -9.98 16.86 -8.12
C PRO A 202 -9.34 18.23 -7.84
N GLY A 203 -8.11 18.23 -7.34
CA GLY A 203 -7.42 19.48 -7.08
C GLY A 203 -6.07 19.34 -6.41
N VAL A 204 -5.42 20.48 -6.27
CA VAL A 204 -4.24 20.66 -5.43
C VAL A 204 -4.72 20.97 -4.01
N VAL A 205 -4.18 20.25 -3.04
CA VAL A 205 -4.29 20.58 -1.63
C VAL A 205 -2.98 21.19 -1.18
N THR A 206 -3.06 22.33 -0.49
CA THR A 206 -1.93 22.95 0.19
C THR A 206 -2.21 23.02 1.68
N VAL A 207 -1.37 22.40 2.49
CA VAL A 207 -1.35 22.47 3.94
C VAL A 207 -0.10 23.24 4.33
N ARG A 208 -0.24 24.40 4.97
CA ARG A 208 0.88 25.26 5.40
C ARG A 208 0.63 25.82 6.78
N LEU A 209 1.66 26.19 7.53
CA LEU A 209 1.49 26.89 8.81
C LEU A 209 0.52 28.07 8.68
N ALA A 210 -0.41 28.19 9.64
CA ALA A 210 -1.33 29.31 9.68
C ALA A 210 -0.59 30.58 10.12
N ASP A 211 -0.83 31.69 9.44
CA ASP A 211 -0.38 33.01 9.90
C ASP A 211 -1.11 33.35 11.20
N VAL A 212 -0.44 33.16 12.33
CA VAL A 212 -0.96 33.65 13.61
C VAL A 212 -0.69 35.13 13.64
N ALA A 213 -1.69 35.94 13.31
CA ALA A 213 -1.62 37.38 13.55
C ALA A 213 -1.23 37.56 15.03
N SER A 214 -0.09 38.21 15.28
CA SER A 214 0.35 38.55 16.63
C SER A 214 -0.73 39.43 17.25
N GLN A 215 -1.54 38.85 18.14
CA GLN A 215 -2.51 39.59 18.96
C GLN A 215 -1.81 40.25 20.15
#